data_AF-A0A060BZT6-F1
#
_entry.id   AF-A0A060BZT6-F1
#
_cell.length_a   1.000
_cell.length_b   1.000
_cell.length_c   1.000
_cell.angle_alpha   90.00
_cell.angle_beta   90.00
_cell.angle_gamma   90.00
#
_symmetry.space_group_name_H-M   'P 1'
#
loop_
_entity.id
_entity.type
_entity.pdbx_description
1 polymer ?
#
loop_
_entity_poly.entity_id
_entity_poly.type
_entity_poly.pdbx_seq_one_letter_code
_entity_poly.pdbx_strand_id
1 'polypeptide(L)' 'MKILMLSPELTPYAKAGGLGDMVASLSKALAQAGHEVRIFMPRYGHL' A
#
# COMPACT_ATOMS: atom_id res chain seq x y z
N MET A 1 -10.72 -4.81 -11.95
CA MET A 1 -9.62 -4.11 -12.66
C MET A 1 -8.29 -4.52 -12.08
N LYS A 2 -7.17 -4.29 -12.76
CA LYS A 2 -5.81 -4.47 -12.21
C LYS A 2 -5.25 -3.10 -11.81
N ILE A 3 -4.90 -2.94 -10.54
CA ILE A 3 -4.46 -1.66 -9.96
C ILE A 3 -3.07 -1.86 -9.36
N LEU A 4 -2.10 -1.07 -9.83
CA LEU A 4 -0.77 -0.98 -9.25
C LEU A 4 -0.63 0.35 -8.52
N MET A 5 -0.48 0.31 -7.20
CA MET A 5 -0.23 1.48 -6.36
C MET A 5 1.26 1.65 -6.11
N LEU A 6 1.78 2.87 -6.30
CA LEU A 6 3.13 3.26 -5.96
C LEU A 6 3.07 4.18 -4.74
N SER A 7 3.81 3.84 -3.68
CA SER A 7 3.84 4.67 -2.47
C SER A 7 5.20 4.58 -1.77
N PRO A 8 5.71 5.70 -1.22
CA PRO A 8 6.85 5.68 -0.30
C PRO A 8 6.47 5.18 1.11
N GLU A 9 5.18 5.07 1.44
CA GLU A 9 4.71 4.61 2.75
C GLU A 9 3.67 3.48 2.64
N LEU A 10 3.78 2.49 3.52
CA LEU A 10 2.83 1.40 3.71
C LEU A 10 2.93 0.87 5.14
N THR A 11 1.83 0.90 5.89
CA THR A 11 1.76 0.28 7.23
C THR A 11 1.68 -1.25 7.10
N PRO A 12 2.43 -2.05 7.89
CA PRO A 12 3.33 -1.67 8.99
C PRO A 12 4.82 -1.57 8.58
N TYR A 13 5.15 -1.53 7.29
CA TYR A 13 6.52 -1.66 6.81
C TYR A 13 7.34 -0.36 6.85
N ALA A 14 6.76 0.75 6.36
CA ALA A 14 7.42 2.06 6.32
C ALA A 14 6.36 3.17 6.42
N LYS A 15 6.47 4.03 7.42
CA LYS A 15 5.47 5.06 7.72
C LYS A 15 6.11 6.25 8.42
N ALA A 16 5.89 7.44 7.90
CA ALA A 16 6.23 8.71 8.55
C ALA A 16 4.97 9.45 9.01
N GLY A 17 3.83 9.25 8.34
CA GLY A 17 2.57 9.92 8.65
C GLY A 17 1.32 9.16 8.20
N GLY A 18 0.28 9.90 7.83
CA GLY A 18 -1.03 9.33 7.48
C GLY A 18 -1.07 8.55 6.15
N LEU A 19 -0.07 8.73 5.28
CA LEU A 19 -0.04 8.10 3.96
C LEU A 19 -0.01 6.57 4.05
N GLY A 20 0.81 5.99 4.93
CA GLY A 20 0.91 4.54 5.08
C GLY A 20 -0.42 3.86 5.48
N ASP A 21 -1.25 4.53 6.28
CA ASP A 21 -2.57 4.01 6.67
C ASP A 21 -3.59 4.17 5.55
N MET A 22 -3.54 5.30 4.83
CA MET A 22 -4.39 5.55 3.67
C MET A 22 -4.15 4.51 2.58
N VAL A 23 -2.88 4.23 2.24
CA VAL A 23 -2.53 3.22 1.23
C VAL A 23 -2.99 1.83 1.66
N ALA A 24 -2.78 1.46 2.93
CA ALA A 24 -3.23 0.18 3.45
C ALA A 24 -4.77 0.05 3.48
N SER A 25 -5.49 1.12 3.82
CA SER A 25 -6.96 1.12 3.87
C SER A 25 -7.58 1.09 2.47
N LEU A 26 -7.13 1.97 1.58
CA LEU A 26 -7.65 2.06 0.21
C LEU A 26 -7.39 0.78 -0.58
N SER A 27 -6.18 0.21 -0.49
CA SER A 27 -5.85 -1.04 -1.18
C SER A 27 -6.74 -2.20 -0.73
N LYS A 28 -7.04 -2.30 0.57
CA LYS A 28 -7.99 -3.28 1.11
C LYS A 28 -9.41 -3.06 0.59
N ALA A 29 -9.90 -1.81 0.60
CA ALA A 29 -11.23 -1.50 0.10
C ALA A 29 -11.38 -1.83 -1.40
N LEU A 30 -10.36 -1.51 -2.21
CA LEU A 30 -10.34 -1.86 -3.64
C LEU A 30 -10.29 -3.38 -3.86
N ALA A 31 -9.53 -4.11 -3.05
CA ALA A 31 -9.50 -5.57 -3.11
C ALA A 31 -10.86 -6.18 -2.73
N GLN A 32 -11.53 -5.65 -1.71
CA GLN A 32 -12.88 -6.05 -1.30
C GLN A 32 -13.93 -5.75 -2.39
N ALA A 33 -13.72 -4.70 -3.19
CA ALA A 33 -14.53 -4.38 -4.36
C ALA A 33 -14.25 -5.29 -5.58
N GLY A 34 -13.42 -6.33 -5.45
CA GLY A 34 -13.14 -7.31 -6.50
C GLY A 34 -12.05 -6.89 -7.48
N HIS A 35 -11.16 -5.98 -7.08
CA HIS A 35 -10.00 -5.60 -7.90
C HIS A 35 -8.75 -6.38 -7.54
N GLU A 36 -7.90 -6.66 -8.52
CA GLU A 36 -6.54 -7.15 -8.27
C GLU A 36 -5.66 -5.95 -7.94
N VAL A 37 -5.24 -5.82 -6.69
CA VAL A 37 -4.44 -4.69 -6.20
C VAL A 37 -3.04 -5.17 -5.84
N ARG A 38 -2.02 -4.48 -6.34
CA ARG A 38 -0.62 -4.66 -5.95
C ARG A 38 -0.04 -3.33 -5.49
N ILE A 39 0.86 -3.37 -4.52
CA ILE A 39 1.51 -2.18 -3.97
C ILE A 39 3.02 -2.34 -4.13
N PHE A 40 3.68 -1.34 -4.72
CA PHE A 40 5.12 -1.27 -4.85
C PHE A 40 5.63 -0.12 -3.98
N MET A 41 6.62 -0.41 -3.14
CA MET A 41 7.28 0.56 -2.28
C MET A 41 8.79 0.28 -2.24
N PRO A 42 9.62 1.29 -1.94
CA PRO A 42 11.03 1.07 -1.68
C PRO A 42 11.25 0.17 -0.46
N ARG A 43 12.29 -0.64 -0.48
CA ARG A 43 12.69 -1.46 0.68
C ARG A 43 13.62 -0.65 1.59
N TYR A 44 13.05 0.01 2.60
CA TYR A 44 13.82 0.83 3.56
C TYR A 44 14.51 0.02 4.67
N GLY A 45 14.06 -1.20 4.98
CA GLY A 45 14.65 -2.05 6.01
C GLY A 45 15.70 -3.04 5.49
N HIS A 46 16.52 -3.57 6.40
CA HIS A 46 17.52 -4.61 6.14
C HIS A 46 17.01 -5.99 6.63
N LEU A 47 17.47 -7.08 6.01
CA LEU A 47 17.18 -8.47 6.44
C LEU A 47 18.07 -8.86 7.62
#